data_AF-A0A6L9Q9I2-F1
#
_entry.id   AF-A0A6L9Q9I2-F1
#
_cell.length_a   1.000
_cell.length_b   1.000
_cell.length_c   1.000
_cell.angle_alpha   90.00
_cell.angle_beta   90.00
_cell.angle_gamma   90.00
#
_symmetry.space_group_name_H-M   'P 1'
#
loop_
_entity.id
_entity.type
_entity.pdbx_description
1 polymer ?
#
loop_
_entity_poly.entity_id
_entity_poly.type
_entity_poly.pdbx_seq_one_letter_code
_entity_poly.pdbx_strand_id
1 'polypeptide(L)'
;MTQTIHTPAATRPAHTARPAHAARPAVRPLLGGAMAAGPLFLVTGVVQGLLRDGYDFTRNAISQLSLGDLGWIQKTSFVLTGVLIIVGAVGIRRVLDGGPGGVWAPRLVAVFGASFLVSAVFTADPGAGFPAGTPDGPAASLSTSGAVHMLGGMVGYLALCAAFFVLARRFSAQGQRVWAVTSRIVPVAVLAGFAGSAASVLVFTAGAALGLVWLTATAARLATAPATER
;
A
#
# COMPACT_ATOMS: atom_id res chain seq x y z
N MET A 1 27.65 70.82 -12.13
CA MET A 1 28.31 69.83 -11.25
C MET A 1 27.20 69.06 -10.57
N THR A 2 26.79 67.92 -11.12
CA THR A 2 25.62 67.16 -10.65
C THR A 2 26.14 65.84 -10.08
N GLN A 3 26.11 65.68 -8.75
CA GLN A 3 26.53 64.44 -8.09
C GLN A 3 25.40 63.42 -8.11
N THR A 4 25.64 62.26 -8.72
CA THR A 4 24.82 61.06 -8.61
C THR A 4 25.29 60.22 -7.43
N ILE A 5 24.40 59.97 -6.47
CA ILE A 5 24.63 59.08 -5.32
C ILE A 5 24.39 57.64 -5.78
N HIS A 6 25.39 56.77 -5.65
CA HIS A 6 25.29 55.35 -5.99
C HIS A 6 24.96 54.54 -4.73
N THR A 7 23.77 53.95 -4.68
CA THR A 7 23.37 53.01 -3.61
C THR A 7 24.04 51.64 -3.84
N PRO A 8 24.66 51.00 -2.83
CA PRO A 8 25.24 49.67 -2.99
C PRO A 8 24.16 48.59 -3.00
N ALA A 9 24.27 47.64 -3.92
CA ALA A 9 23.40 46.47 -3.99
C ALA A 9 23.69 45.50 -2.83
N ALA A 10 22.67 45.15 -2.06
CA ALA A 10 22.76 44.14 -1.00
C ALA A 10 22.94 42.73 -1.60
N THR A 11 24.07 42.09 -1.31
CA THR A 11 24.32 40.67 -1.59
C THR A 11 23.40 39.78 -0.76
N ARG A 12 22.51 39.02 -1.42
CA ARG A 12 21.71 37.95 -0.79
C ARG A 12 22.62 36.82 -0.31
N PRO A 13 22.42 36.26 0.90
CA PRO A 13 23.17 35.11 1.34
C PRO A 13 22.86 33.89 0.47
N ALA A 14 23.90 33.21 0.01
CA ALA A 14 23.81 31.95 -0.71
C ALA A 14 23.18 30.90 0.23
N HIS A 15 21.98 30.43 -0.13
CA HIS A 15 21.35 29.32 0.56
C HIS A 15 22.18 28.07 0.25
N THR A 16 23.00 27.63 1.21
CA THR A 16 23.78 26.40 1.11
C THR A 16 22.82 25.22 0.91
N ALA A 17 22.69 24.76 -0.34
CA ALA A 17 21.93 23.58 -0.68
C ALA A 17 22.55 22.37 0.02
N ARG A 18 21.79 21.76 0.94
CA ARG A 18 22.20 20.55 1.65
C ARG A 18 22.52 19.45 0.61
N PRO A 19 23.67 18.76 0.69
CA PRO A 19 24.10 17.87 -0.39
C PRO A 19 23.10 16.71 -0.58
N ALA A 20 22.47 16.68 -1.76
CA ALA A 20 21.47 15.68 -2.16
C ALA A 20 22.00 14.23 -2.18
N HIS A 21 23.32 14.05 -2.05
CA HIS A 21 23.99 12.75 -2.12
C HIS A 21 23.84 11.93 -0.82
N ALA A 22 23.87 12.57 0.36
CA ALA A 22 23.78 11.89 1.66
C ALA A 22 22.36 11.39 2.00
N ALA A 23 21.33 11.88 1.31
CA ALA A 23 19.94 11.48 1.54
C ALA A 23 19.56 10.15 0.85
N ARG A 24 20.29 9.71 -0.18
CA ARG A 24 19.96 8.51 -0.99
C ARG A 24 20.17 7.16 -0.26
N PRO A 25 21.24 6.95 0.53
CA PRO A 25 21.45 5.68 1.24
C PRO A 25 20.34 5.38 2.26
N ALA A 26 19.83 6.42 2.93
CA ALA A 26 18.81 6.27 3.98
C ALA A 26 17.38 6.02 3.44
N VAL A 27 17.11 6.27 2.15
CA VAL A 27 15.77 6.11 1.56
C VAL A 27 15.53 4.71 1.00
N ARG A 28 16.60 4.03 0.53
CA ARG A 28 16.54 2.65 0.03
C ARG A 28 15.95 1.65 1.02
N PRO A 29 16.36 1.59 2.30
CA PRO A 29 15.77 0.63 3.25
C PRO A 29 14.28 0.91 3.51
N LEU A 30 13.85 2.17 3.45
CA LEU A 30 12.45 2.53 3.65
C LEU A 30 11.57 2.03 2.51
N LEU A 31 11.99 2.28 1.26
CA LEU A 31 11.30 1.74 0.09
C LEU A 31 11.36 0.22 0.05
N GLY A 32 12.45 -0.38 0.54
CA GLY A 32 12.57 -1.81 0.79
C GLY A 32 11.43 -2.36 1.65
N GLY A 33 10.94 -1.58 2.62
CA GLY A 33 9.74 -1.92 3.39
C GLY A 33 8.50 -2.11 2.52
N ALA A 34 8.13 -1.11 1.70
CA ALA A 34 7.00 -1.24 0.77
C ALA A 34 7.20 -2.35 -0.28
N MET A 35 8.44 -2.58 -0.71
CA MET A 35 8.77 -3.67 -1.64
C MET A 35 8.59 -5.06 -1.01
N ALA A 36 8.91 -5.22 0.26
CA ALA A 36 8.80 -6.51 0.96
C ALA A 36 7.37 -6.80 1.45
N ALA A 37 6.57 -5.77 1.73
CA ALA A 37 5.25 -5.91 2.35
C ALA A 37 4.28 -6.80 1.56
N GLY A 38 4.12 -6.56 0.26
CA GLY A 38 3.22 -7.35 -0.60
C GLY A 38 3.61 -8.83 -0.67
N PRO A 39 4.86 -9.16 -1.04
CA PRO A 39 5.36 -10.53 -1.05
C PRO A 39 5.25 -11.22 0.32
N LEU A 40 5.60 -10.53 1.41
CA LEU A 40 5.49 -11.07 2.77
C LEU A 40 4.06 -11.52 3.06
N PHE A 41 3.08 -10.63 2.84
CA PHE A 41 1.68 -10.92 3.12
C PHE A 41 1.15 -12.06 2.27
N LEU A 42 1.41 -12.01 0.96
CA LEU A 42 0.89 -13.00 0.01
C LEU A 42 1.51 -14.38 0.22
N VAL A 43 2.84 -14.47 0.40
CA VAL A 43 3.51 -15.75 0.66
C VAL A 43 3.04 -16.33 1.99
N THR A 44 2.94 -15.51 3.05
CA THR A 44 2.45 -15.98 4.35
C THR A 44 1.02 -16.50 4.24
N GLY A 45 0.12 -15.75 3.59
CA GLY A 45 -1.27 -16.15 3.40
C GLY A 45 -1.42 -17.41 2.54
N VAL A 46 -0.64 -17.55 1.47
CA VAL A 46 -0.64 -18.75 0.62
C VAL A 46 -0.12 -19.97 1.40
N VAL A 47 1.04 -19.86 2.03
CA VAL A 47 1.63 -20.96 2.81
C VAL A 47 0.72 -21.36 3.96
N GLN A 48 0.22 -20.39 4.72
CA GLN A 48 -0.69 -20.67 5.83
C GLN A 48 -2.00 -21.30 5.31
N GLY A 49 -2.60 -20.77 4.24
CA GLY A 49 -3.83 -21.32 3.67
C GLY A 49 -3.68 -22.74 3.13
N LEU A 50 -2.54 -23.08 2.52
CA LEU A 50 -2.24 -24.44 2.06
C LEU A 50 -2.06 -25.45 3.20
N LEU A 51 -1.64 -24.98 4.37
CA LEU A 51 -1.36 -25.82 5.54
C LEU A 51 -2.48 -25.81 6.59
N ARG A 52 -3.52 -24.99 6.39
CA ARG A 52 -4.57 -24.79 7.39
C ARG A 52 -5.74 -25.71 7.13
N ASP A 53 -5.99 -26.62 8.07
CA ASP A 53 -7.15 -27.51 8.01
C ASP A 53 -8.46 -26.72 7.88
N GLY A 54 -9.30 -27.18 6.94
CA GLY A 54 -10.60 -26.58 6.63
C GLY A 54 -10.55 -25.28 5.85
N TYR A 55 -9.37 -24.73 5.53
CA TYR A 55 -9.26 -23.54 4.69
C TYR A 55 -9.31 -23.89 3.21
N ASP A 56 -10.18 -23.22 2.46
CA ASP A 56 -10.35 -23.36 1.03
C ASP A 56 -10.30 -21.99 0.36
N PHE A 57 -9.31 -21.75 -0.52
CA PHE A 57 -9.14 -20.47 -1.23
C PHE A 57 -10.36 -20.07 -2.10
N THR A 58 -11.21 -21.03 -2.47
CA THR A 58 -12.43 -20.75 -3.23
C THR A 58 -13.59 -20.26 -2.35
N ARG A 59 -13.56 -20.58 -1.06
CA ARG A 59 -14.63 -20.29 -0.09
C ARG A 59 -14.22 -19.27 0.98
N ASN A 60 -12.92 -19.15 1.26
CA ASN A 60 -12.40 -18.40 2.40
C ASN A 60 -11.38 -17.35 1.95
N ALA A 61 -11.53 -16.14 2.47
CA ALA A 61 -10.60 -15.05 2.22
C ALA A 61 -9.33 -15.20 3.07
N ILE A 62 -8.18 -14.73 2.56
CA ILE A 62 -6.89 -14.77 3.28
C ILE A 62 -7.00 -14.10 4.66
N SER A 63 -7.83 -13.08 4.82
CA SER A 63 -8.05 -12.45 6.13
C SER A 63 -8.70 -13.37 7.17
N GLN A 64 -9.48 -14.36 6.75
CA GLN A 64 -10.09 -15.33 7.65
C GLN A 64 -9.03 -16.23 8.31
N LEU A 65 -7.83 -16.39 7.72
CA LEU A 65 -6.70 -17.09 8.35
C LEU A 65 -6.26 -16.48 9.69
N SER A 66 -6.76 -15.30 10.06
CA SER A 66 -6.59 -14.69 11.39
C SER A 66 -7.46 -15.32 12.49
N LEU A 67 -8.33 -16.26 12.14
CA LEU A 67 -9.23 -16.97 13.05
C LEU A 67 -8.61 -18.29 13.54
N GLY A 68 -9.10 -18.77 14.70
CA GLY A 68 -8.70 -20.02 15.34
C GLY A 68 -7.27 -20.05 15.89
N ASP A 69 -6.79 -21.24 16.25
CA ASP A 69 -5.56 -21.42 17.05
C ASP A 69 -4.28 -20.89 16.40
N LEU A 70 -4.16 -21.00 15.08
CA LEU A 70 -3.02 -20.46 14.31
C LEU A 70 -3.28 -19.05 13.77
N GLY A 71 -4.38 -18.41 14.18
CA GLY A 71 -4.79 -17.09 13.70
C GLY A 71 -3.78 -15.98 13.99
N TRP A 72 -2.96 -16.16 15.03
CA TRP A 72 -1.90 -15.22 15.39
C TRP A 72 -0.87 -15.04 14.27
N ILE A 73 -0.60 -16.07 13.45
CA ILE A 73 0.36 -15.97 12.33
C ILE A 73 -0.11 -14.91 11.34
N GLN A 74 -1.38 -14.99 10.92
CA GLN A 74 -1.94 -14.03 9.98
C GLN A 74 -2.10 -12.64 10.60
N LYS A 75 -2.44 -12.54 11.90
CA LYS A 75 -2.46 -11.24 12.61
C LYS A 75 -1.07 -10.60 12.65
N THR A 76 -0.02 -11.37 12.93
CA THR A 76 1.37 -10.88 12.87
C THR A 76 1.75 -10.48 11.45
N SER A 77 1.35 -11.24 10.43
CA SER A 77 1.52 -10.87 9.03
C SER A 77 0.85 -9.53 8.69
N PHE A 78 -0.38 -9.30 9.19
CA PHE A 78 -1.06 -8.00 9.07
C PHE A 78 -0.25 -6.87 9.72
N VAL A 79 0.22 -7.05 10.96
CA VAL A 79 1.02 -6.04 11.67
C VAL A 79 2.30 -5.72 10.92
N LEU A 80 3.09 -6.74 10.55
CA LEU A 80 4.36 -6.55 9.86
C LEU A 80 4.16 -5.87 8.50
N THR A 81 3.16 -6.32 7.73
CA THR A 81 2.82 -5.73 6.43
C THR A 81 2.40 -4.27 6.57
N GLY A 82 1.52 -3.96 7.53
CA GLY A 82 1.07 -2.59 7.79
C GLY A 82 2.22 -1.66 8.18
N VAL A 83 3.11 -2.10 9.08
CA VAL A 83 4.31 -1.34 9.48
C VAL A 83 5.24 -1.13 8.28
N LEU A 84 5.53 -2.17 7.49
CA LEU A 84 6.39 -2.08 6.32
C LEU A 84 5.83 -1.11 5.26
N ILE A 85 4.52 -1.11 5.04
CA ILE A 85 3.85 -0.16 4.14
C ILE A 85 3.97 1.27 4.66
N ILE A 86 3.77 1.50 5.96
CA ILE A 86 3.89 2.84 6.59
C ILE A 86 5.34 3.34 6.50
N VAL A 87 6.33 2.50 6.80
CA VAL A 87 7.76 2.81 6.61
C VAL A 87 8.05 3.13 5.14
N GLY A 88 7.49 2.35 4.22
CA GLY A 88 7.53 2.59 2.79
C GLY A 88 6.93 3.92 2.36
N ALA A 89 5.82 4.34 2.97
CA ALA A 89 5.19 5.64 2.74
C ALA A 89 6.13 6.79 3.11
N VAL A 90 6.92 6.66 4.18
CA VAL A 90 7.97 7.64 4.53
C VAL A 90 9.06 7.68 3.45
N GLY A 91 9.46 6.52 2.92
CA GLY A 91 10.37 6.43 1.77
C GLY A 91 9.82 7.15 0.53
N ILE A 92 8.56 6.90 0.17
CA ILE A 92 7.85 7.54 -0.94
C ILE A 92 7.81 9.06 -0.74
N ARG A 93 7.48 9.54 0.46
CA ARG A 93 7.49 10.98 0.78
C ARG A 93 8.85 11.61 0.52
N ARG A 94 9.94 10.94 0.93
CA ARG A 94 11.31 11.44 0.74
C ARG A 94 11.74 11.46 -0.72
N VAL A 95 11.32 10.48 -1.53
CA VAL A 95 11.62 10.47 -2.98
C VAL A 95 10.81 11.53 -3.73
N LEU A 96 9.58 11.76 -3.33
CA LEU A 96 8.66 12.65 -4.04
C LEU A 96 8.63 14.08 -3.48
N ASP A 97 9.48 14.40 -2.51
CA ASP A 97 9.49 15.69 -1.83
C ASP A 97 9.65 16.87 -2.82
N GLY A 98 8.76 17.85 -2.75
CA GLY A 98 8.72 19.01 -3.65
C GLY A 98 8.31 18.70 -5.10
N GLY A 99 7.86 17.48 -5.42
CA GLY A 99 7.41 17.08 -6.75
C GLY A 99 5.95 16.60 -6.82
N PRO A 100 5.42 16.37 -8.04
CA PRO A 100 4.05 15.86 -8.22
C PRO A 100 3.80 14.57 -7.43
N GLY A 101 2.74 14.57 -6.62
CA GLY A 101 2.34 13.42 -5.80
C GLY A 101 3.05 13.30 -4.45
N GLY A 102 4.01 14.18 -4.12
CA GLY A 102 4.78 14.11 -2.87
C GLY A 102 3.99 14.29 -1.58
N VAL A 103 2.79 14.84 -1.65
CA VAL A 103 1.88 14.97 -0.49
C VAL A 103 0.91 13.81 -0.41
N TRP A 104 0.16 13.56 -1.49
CA TRP A 104 -0.97 12.63 -1.44
C TRP A 104 -0.57 11.16 -1.59
N ALA A 105 0.40 10.82 -2.44
CA ALA A 105 0.84 9.43 -2.58
C ALA A 105 1.29 8.81 -1.25
N PRO A 106 2.21 9.42 -0.47
CA PRO A 106 2.62 8.82 0.80
C PRO A 106 1.49 8.81 1.85
N ARG A 107 0.61 9.81 1.90
CA ARG A 107 -0.54 9.82 2.83
C ARG A 107 -1.50 8.68 2.54
N LEU A 108 -1.85 8.47 1.28
CA LEU A 108 -2.75 7.40 0.85
C LEU A 108 -2.14 6.01 1.07
N VAL A 109 -0.85 5.85 0.80
CA VAL A 109 -0.13 4.60 1.11
C VAL A 109 -0.06 4.36 2.62
N ALA A 110 0.11 5.40 3.45
CA ALA A 110 0.05 5.25 4.90
C ALA A 110 -1.34 4.85 5.41
N VAL A 111 -2.42 5.37 4.81
CA VAL A 111 -3.79 4.93 5.10
C VAL A 111 -3.98 3.45 4.74
N PHE A 112 -3.46 3.02 3.60
CA PHE A 112 -3.45 1.60 3.23
C PHE A 112 -2.64 0.74 4.22
N GLY A 113 -1.49 1.20 4.69
CA GLY A 113 -0.74 0.49 5.74
C GLY A 113 -1.51 0.43 7.07
N ALA A 114 -2.20 1.50 7.45
CA ALA A 114 -3.02 1.54 8.65
C ALA A 114 -4.21 0.58 8.60
N SER A 115 -4.80 0.34 7.41
CA SER A 115 -5.89 -0.64 7.30
C SER A 115 -5.46 -2.07 7.66
N PHE A 116 -4.20 -2.44 7.39
CA PHE A 116 -3.66 -3.74 7.83
C PHE A 116 -3.58 -3.82 9.36
N LEU A 117 -3.22 -2.72 10.03
CA LEU A 117 -3.20 -2.67 11.50
C LEU A 117 -4.61 -2.80 12.07
N VAL A 118 -5.60 -2.15 11.44
CA VAL A 118 -7.02 -2.33 11.79
C VAL A 118 -7.42 -3.80 11.64
N SER A 119 -7.09 -4.44 10.53
CA SER A 119 -7.37 -5.86 10.29
C SER A 119 -6.64 -6.83 11.25
N ALA A 120 -5.51 -6.43 11.84
CA ALA A 120 -4.83 -7.21 12.85
C ALA A 120 -5.56 -7.20 14.20
N VAL A 121 -6.16 -6.06 14.55
CA VAL A 121 -6.89 -5.85 15.82
C VAL A 121 -8.32 -6.38 15.73
N PHE A 122 -9.02 -6.04 14.65
CA PHE A 122 -10.40 -6.43 14.39
C PHE A 122 -10.40 -7.57 13.37
N THR A 123 -10.72 -8.78 13.83
CA THR A 123 -10.76 -9.97 12.96
C THR A 123 -11.97 -9.97 12.05
N ALA A 124 -11.80 -10.59 10.88
CA ALA A 124 -12.90 -10.93 9.99
C ALA A 124 -13.86 -11.92 10.66
N ASP A 125 -15.10 -11.99 10.19
CA ASP A 125 -16.06 -12.97 10.72
C ASP A 125 -15.77 -14.39 10.21
N PRO A 126 -16.04 -15.42 11.04
CA PRO A 126 -16.08 -16.79 10.57
C PRO A 126 -17.22 -16.98 9.58
N GLY A 127 -17.02 -17.86 8.60
CA GLY A 127 -18.06 -18.17 7.62
C GLY A 127 -17.59 -19.18 6.59
N ALA A 128 -18.54 -19.75 5.85
CA ALA A 128 -18.28 -20.73 4.81
C ALA A 128 -17.43 -21.92 5.30
N GLY A 129 -17.78 -22.46 6.48
CA GLY A 129 -17.11 -23.61 7.07
C GLY A 129 -15.77 -23.32 7.77
N PHE A 130 -15.29 -22.07 7.77
CA PHE A 130 -13.99 -21.70 8.35
C PHE A 130 -14.09 -20.72 9.54
N PRO A 131 -13.37 -20.97 10.65
CA PRO A 131 -12.58 -22.19 10.95
C PRO A 131 -13.47 -23.40 11.21
N ALA A 132 -12.87 -24.60 11.31
CA ALA A 132 -13.60 -25.84 11.59
C ALA A 132 -14.57 -25.69 12.78
N GLY A 133 -15.80 -26.17 12.60
CA GLY A 133 -16.91 -25.96 13.54
C GLY A 133 -17.82 -24.76 13.18
N THR A 134 -17.45 -23.96 12.18
CA THR A 134 -18.31 -22.90 11.64
C THR A 134 -19.36 -23.49 10.68
N PRO A 135 -20.62 -23.01 10.68
CA PRO A 135 -21.60 -23.40 9.68
C PRO A 135 -21.12 -23.19 8.23
N ASP A 136 -21.54 -24.06 7.32
CA ASP A 136 -21.15 -24.03 5.90
C ASP A 136 -21.72 -22.85 5.10
N GLY A 137 -22.77 -22.21 5.62
CA GLY A 137 -23.41 -21.06 4.99
C GLY A 137 -22.61 -19.75 5.15
N PRO A 138 -23.09 -18.66 4.53
CA PRO A 138 -22.59 -17.31 4.81
C PRO A 138 -22.67 -17.00 6.30
N ALA A 139 -21.82 -16.08 6.78
CA ALA A 139 -21.90 -15.60 8.15
C ALA A 139 -23.34 -15.14 8.45
N ALA A 140 -23.94 -15.69 9.51
CA ALA A 140 -25.35 -15.46 9.85
C ALA A 140 -25.64 -13.98 10.19
N SER A 141 -24.63 -13.25 10.64
CA SER A 141 -24.68 -11.81 10.88
C SER A 141 -23.27 -11.22 10.84
N LEU A 142 -23.16 -9.96 10.42
CA LEU A 142 -21.91 -9.20 10.45
C LEU A 142 -21.65 -8.73 11.89
N SER A 143 -20.58 -9.19 12.52
CA SER A 143 -20.20 -8.72 13.85
C SER A 143 -19.61 -7.31 13.80
N THR A 144 -19.52 -6.62 14.93
CA THR A 144 -18.85 -5.31 14.99
C THR A 144 -17.37 -5.42 14.57
N SER A 145 -16.68 -6.49 14.97
CA SER A 145 -15.28 -6.72 14.56
C SER A 145 -15.18 -6.95 13.06
N GLY A 146 -16.05 -7.80 12.50
CA GLY A 146 -16.12 -8.05 11.07
C GLY A 146 -16.43 -6.78 10.27
N ALA A 147 -17.36 -5.96 10.75
CA ALA A 147 -17.71 -4.68 10.14
C ALA A 147 -16.52 -3.71 10.12
N VAL A 148 -15.80 -3.55 11.22
CA VAL A 148 -14.61 -2.70 11.29
C VAL A 148 -13.49 -3.23 10.40
N HIS A 149 -13.29 -4.55 10.37
CA HIS A 149 -12.33 -5.20 9.48
C HIS A 149 -12.65 -4.92 8.00
N MET A 150 -13.90 -5.11 7.59
CA MET A 150 -14.35 -4.86 6.22
C MET A 150 -14.23 -3.38 5.84
N LEU A 151 -14.67 -2.48 6.71
CA LEU A 151 -14.56 -1.03 6.49
C LEU A 151 -13.09 -0.60 6.38
N GLY A 152 -12.22 -1.13 7.25
CA GLY A 152 -10.78 -0.91 7.20
C GLY A 152 -10.19 -1.33 5.85
N GLY A 153 -10.47 -2.57 5.42
CA GLY A 153 -10.05 -3.08 4.12
C GLY A 153 -10.56 -2.24 2.95
N MET A 154 -11.84 -1.86 2.95
CA MET A 154 -12.44 -1.01 1.92
C MET A 154 -11.75 0.35 1.82
N VAL A 155 -11.60 1.06 2.95
CA VAL A 155 -10.94 2.38 2.99
C VAL A 155 -9.48 2.26 2.57
N GLY A 156 -8.77 1.23 3.03
CA GLY A 156 -7.39 0.97 2.67
C GLY A 156 -7.19 0.76 1.17
N TYR A 157 -7.97 -0.14 0.56
CA TYR A 157 -7.84 -0.43 -0.87
C TYR A 157 -8.30 0.74 -1.76
N LEU A 158 -9.32 1.50 -1.35
CA LEU A 158 -9.68 2.75 -2.04
C LEU A 158 -8.54 3.77 -1.98
N ALA A 159 -7.89 3.91 -0.81
CA ALA A 159 -6.72 4.78 -0.67
C ALA A 159 -5.56 4.31 -1.55
N LEU A 160 -5.30 3.00 -1.63
CA LEU A 160 -4.27 2.44 -2.51
C LEU A 160 -4.57 2.73 -3.99
N CYS A 161 -5.82 2.51 -4.44
CA CYS A 161 -6.26 2.83 -5.79
C CYS A 161 -6.05 4.32 -6.11
N ALA A 162 -6.43 5.22 -5.19
CA ALA A 162 -6.18 6.64 -5.33
C ALA A 162 -4.67 6.96 -5.39
N ALA A 163 -3.85 6.29 -4.59
CA ALA A 163 -2.39 6.46 -4.60
C ALA A 163 -1.80 6.12 -5.97
N PHE A 164 -2.27 5.06 -6.63
CA PHE A 164 -1.84 4.69 -7.97
C PHE A 164 -2.21 5.75 -9.02
N PHE A 165 -3.39 6.37 -8.94
CA PHE A 165 -3.70 7.51 -9.82
C PHE A 165 -2.79 8.72 -9.59
N VAL A 166 -2.44 9.01 -8.33
CA VAL A 166 -1.48 10.07 -7.99
C VAL A 166 -0.09 9.75 -8.56
N LEU A 167 0.39 8.53 -8.41
CA LEU A 167 1.67 8.08 -8.98
C LEU A 167 1.63 8.03 -10.51
N ALA A 168 0.50 7.70 -11.11
CA ALA A 168 0.33 7.72 -12.56
C ALA A 168 0.54 9.13 -13.15
N ARG A 169 0.05 10.18 -12.48
CA ARG A 169 0.30 11.57 -12.87
C ARG A 169 1.79 11.90 -12.81
N ARG A 170 2.48 11.44 -11.77
CA ARG A 170 3.93 11.60 -11.63
C ARG A 170 4.69 10.90 -12.75
N PHE A 171 4.37 9.64 -13.06
CA PHE A 171 4.99 8.90 -14.15
C PHE A 171 4.72 9.54 -15.52
N SER A 172 3.52 10.07 -15.75
CA SER A 172 3.22 10.87 -16.94
C SER A 172 4.11 12.10 -17.06
N ALA A 173 4.30 12.85 -15.97
CA ALA A 173 5.18 14.03 -15.96
C ALA A 173 6.67 13.69 -16.21
N GLN A 174 7.08 12.43 -16.09
CA GLN A 174 8.44 11.95 -16.38
C GLN A 174 8.56 11.24 -17.74
N GLY A 175 7.52 11.27 -18.57
CA GLY A 175 7.53 10.53 -19.84
C GLY A 175 7.49 9.00 -19.67
N GLN A 176 7.24 8.47 -18.48
CA GLN A 176 7.22 7.03 -18.19
C GLN A 176 5.86 6.41 -18.56
N ARG A 177 5.55 6.38 -19.86
CA ARG A 177 4.21 6.03 -20.38
C ARG A 177 3.67 4.70 -19.87
N VAL A 178 4.48 3.63 -19.89
CA VAL A 178 4.05 2.29 -19.45
C VAL A 178 3.63 2.31 -17.98
N TRP A 179 4.47 2.84 -17.09
CA TRP A 179 4.16 2.97 -15.66
C TRP A 179 2.95 3.84 -15.38
N ALA A 180 2.78 4.90 -16.17
CA ALA A 180 1.66 5.81 -16.04
C ALA A 180 0.33 5.14 -16.45
N VAL A 181 0.31 4.41 -17.58
CA VAL A 181 -0.90 3.72 -18.07
C VAL A 181 -1.27 2.56 -17.15
N THR A 182 -0.30 1.70 -16.81
CA THR A 182 -0.52 0.56 -15.92
C THR A 182 -1.01 0.99 -14.53
N SER A 183 -0.47 2.07 -13.97
CA SER A 183 -0.95 2.64 -12.69
C SER A 183 -2.36 3.27 -12.76
N ARG A 184 -2.92 3.48 -13.96
CA ARG A 184 -4.34 3.85 -14.13
C ARG A 184 -5.25 2.64 -14.31
N ILE A 185 -4.74 1.57 -14.92
CA ILE A 185 -5.51 0.33 -15.19
C ILE A 185 -5.62 -0.53 -13.94
N VAL A 186 -4.54 -0.70 -13.19
CA VAL A 186 -4.51 -1.57 -12.00
C VAL A 186 -5.62 -1.23 -10.99
N PRO A 187 -5.87 0.03 -10.61
CA PRO A 187 -6.99 0.38 -9.75
C PRO A 187 -8.34 -0.17 -10.23
N VAL A 188 -8.61 -0.12 -11.54
CA VAL A 188 -9.86 -0.62 -12.11
C VAL A 188 -9.97 -2.13 -11.93
N ALA A 189 -8.89 -2.87 -12.19
CA ALA A 189 -8.86 -4.32 -11.99
C ALA A 189 -8.99 -4.71 -10.50
N VAL A 190 -8.37 -3.96 -9.60
CA VAL A 190 -8.53 -4.13 -8.14
C VAL A 190 -10.00 -3.93 -7.76
N LEU A 191 -10.61 -2.81 -8.17
CA LEU A 191 -12.01 -2.51 -7.86
C LEU A 191 -12.98 -3.53 -8.46
N ALA A 192 -12.72 -4.02 -9.68
CA ALA A 192 -13.49 -5.10 -10.28
C ALA A 192 -13.39 -6.40 -9.47
N GLY A 193 -12.20 -6.72 -8.95
CA GLY A 193 -12.00 -7.85 -8.05
C GLY A 193 -12.86 -7.75 -6.79
N PHE A 194 -12.90 -6.57 -6.17
CA PHE A 194 -13.74 -6.30 -4.99
C PHE A 194 -15.24 -6.35 -5.31
N ALA A 195 -15.66 -5.77 -6.43
CA ALA A 195 -17.06 -5.81 -6.87
C ALA A 195 -17.53 -7.25 -7.16
N GLY A 196 -16.63 -8.11 -7.65
CA GLY A 196 -16.90 -9.54 -7.89
C GLY A 196 -16.85 -10.42 -6.63
N SER A 197 -16.60 -9.87 -5.45
CA SER A 197 -16.39 -10.65 -4.21
C SER A 197 -17.57 -11.52 -3.81
N ALA A 198 -18.81 -11.08 -4.08
CA ALA A 198 -20.01 -11.86 -3.81
C ALA A 198 -20.14 -13.12 -4.69
N ALA A 199 -19.50 -13.13 -5.86
CA ALA A 199 -19.55 -14.25 -6.80
C ALA A 199 -18.33 -15.18 -6.66
N SER A 200 -17.17 -14.65 -6.29
CA SER A 200 -15.94 -15.44 -6.19
C SER A 200 -14.93 -14.83 -5.23
N VAL A 201 -14.57 -15.60 -4.21
CA VAL A 201 -13.47 -15.28 -3.29
C VAL A 201 -12.13 -15.24 -4.02
N LEU A 202 -11.94 -16.06 -5.06
CA LEU A 202 -10.73 -16.03 -5.89
C LEU A 202 -10.59 -14.71 -6.65
N VAL A 203 -11.68 -14.19 -7.23
CA VAL A 203 -11.68 -12.91 -7.96
C VAL A 203 -11.36 -11.76 -7.01
N PHE A 204 -11.96 -11.77 -5.82
CA PHE A 204 -11.61 -10.83 -4.74
C PHE A 204 -10.13 -10.92 -4.36
N THR A 205 -9.64 -12.13 -4.10
CA THR A 205 -8.26 -12.39 -3.67
C THR A 205 -7.26 -11.96 -4.74
N ALA A 206 -7.54 -12.25 -6.02
CA ALA A 206 -6.71 -11.84 -7.15
C ALA A 206 -6.64 -10.32 -7.29
N GLY A 207 -7.78 -9.62 -7.15
CA GLY A 207 -7.82 -8.15 -7.16
C GLY A 207 -7.02 -7.54 -5.99
N ALA A 208 -7.22 -8.08 -4.78
CA ALA A 208 -6.48 -7.65 -3.59
C ALA A 208 -4.96 -7.89 -3.73
N ALA A 209 -4.56 -9.04 -4.26
CA ALA A 209 -3.17 -9.40 -4.51
C ALA A 209 -2.53 -8.52 -5.59
N LEU A 210 -3.25 -8.22 -6.66
CA LEU A 210 -2.78 -7.33 -7.72
C LEU A 210 -2.43 -5.94 -7.16
N GLY A 211 -3.23 -5.42 -6.24
CA GLY A 211 -2.93 -4.16 -5.55
C GLY A 211 -1.60 -4.20 -4.80
N LEU A 212 -1.35 -5.27 -4.02
CA LEU A 212 -0.10 -5.44 -3.27
C LEU A 212 1.12 -5.62 -4.18
N VAL A 213 0.97 -6.39 -5.26
CA VAL A 213 2.01 -6.59 -6.28
C VAL A 213 2.34 -5.26 -6.95
N TRP A 214 1.33 -4.46 -7.29
CA TRP A 214 1.56 -3.17 -7.94
C TRP A 214 2.16 -2.13 -7.00
N LEU A 215 1.80 -2.14 -5.71
CA LEU A 215 2.49 -1.34 -4.69
C LEU A 215 3.98 -1.69 -4.62
N THR A 216 4.29 -2.98 -4.61
CA THR A 216 5.67 -3.50 -4.62
C THR A 216 6.43 -3.02 -5.86
N ALA A 217 5.83 -3.17 -7.05
CA ALA A 217 6.43 -2.76 -8.31
C ALA A 217 6.67 -1.24 -8.39
N THR A 218 5.69 -0.43 -7.97
CA THR A 218 5.84 1.03 -7.96
C THR A 218 6.86 1.52 -6.94
N ALA A 219 6.96 0.89 -5.76
CA ALA A 219 8.01 1.16 -4.79
C ALA A 219 9.41 0.83 -5.34
N ALA A 220 9.57 -0.32 -5.99
CA ALA A 220 10.82 -0.71 -6.64
C ALA A 220 11.19 0.25 -7.78
N ARG A 221 10.20 0.73 -8.55
CA ARG A 221 10.42 1.72 -9.60
C ARG A 221 10.89 3.06 -9.03
N LEU A 222 10.29 3.53 -7.94
CA LEU A 222 10.72 4.74 -7.24
C LEU A 222 12.13 4.62 -6.66
N ALA A 223 12.55 3.42 -6.23
CA ALA A 223 13.89 3.17 -5.72
C ALA A 223 15.00 3.17 -6.80
N THR A 224 14.62 2.90 -8.06
CA THR A 224 15.55 2.76 -9.19
C THR A 224 15.53 3.95 -10.14
N ALA A 225 14.53 4.83 -10.06
CA ALA A 225 14.46 6.02 -10.91
C ALA A 225 15.60 7.01 -10.58
N PRO A 226 16.35 7.50 -11.58
CA PRO A 226 17.34 8.55 -11.36
C PRO A 226 16.65 9.80 -10.83
N ALA A 227 17.30 10.49 -9.88
CA ALA A 227 16.81 11.79 -9.43
C ALA A 227 16.85 12.75 -10.61
N THR A 228 15.68 13.05 -11.18
CA THR A 228 15.51 14.17 -12.10
C THR A 228 16.09 15.41 -11.43
N GLU A 229 17.11 16.02 -12.03
CA GLU A 229 17.54 17.38 -11.70
C GLU A 229 16.31 18.28 -11.72
N ARG A 230 16.12 19.03 -10.62
CA ARG A 230 14.96 19.90 -10.42
C ARG A 230 15.15 21.21 -11.16
#